data_AF-A0A024UPG4-F1
#
_entry.id   AF-A0A024UPG4-F1
#
_cell.length_a   1.000
_cell.length_b   1.000
_cell.length_c   1.000
_cell.angle_alpha   90.00
_cell.angle_beta   90.00
_cell.angle_gamma   90.00
#
_symmetry.space_group_name_H-M   'P 1'
#
loop_
_entity.id
_entity.type
_entity.pdbx_description
1 polymer ?
#
loop_
_entity_poly.entity_id
_entity_poly.type
_entity_poly.pdbx_seq_one_letter_code
_entity_poly.pdbx_strand_id
1 'polypeptide(L)'
;MADVGDRKHDVFGDGTPCEGDEVNLDKLPSAFIASVEASFAKPKRRINFNPSEGEVHRRESNRPWRLDAHRKLLATNQRAEEEQWEKRRIGLAKQVHEGLLHNFNIYVGISEVGNIIKVGQDQRRQEQQGLSVNKDIAASAILVAAEKYDLARIAVLLDKVPKK
;
A
#
# COMPACT_ATOMS: atom_id res chain seq x y z
N MET A 1 33.91 29.53 -16.58
CA MET A 1 34.08 29.02 -15.21
C MET A 1 32.93 28.06 -14.98
N ALA A 2 33.20 26.76 -15.07
CA ALA A 2 32.17 25.73 -14.95
C ALA A 2 31.93 25.43 -13.48
N ASP A 3 30.66 25.39 -13.11
CA ASP A 3 30.13 25.08 -11.80
C ASP A 3 30.63 23.70 -11.33
N VAL A 4 31.51 23.68 -10.34
CA VAL A 4 31.99 22.44 -9.70
C VAL A 4 30.88 22.00 -8.75
N GLY A 5 29.94 21.21 -9.29
CA GLY A 5 28.79 20.72 -8.55
C GLY A 5 29.21 20.07 -7.22
N ASP A 6 28.59 20.56 -6.15
CA ASP A 6 28.87 20.18 -4.77
C ASP A 6 28.31 18.77 -4.46
N ARG A 7 29.03 17.74 -4.92
CA ARG A 7 28.67 16.31 -4.80
C ARG A 7 28.99 15.69 -3.43
N LYS A 8 29.25 16.52 -2.41
CA LYS A 8 29.55 16.10 -1.02
C LYS A 8 28.47 15.25 -0.33
N HIS A 9 27.35 15.00 -1.01
CA HIS A 9 26.22 14.22 -0.52
C HIS A 9 25.84 13.06 -1.45
N ASP A 10 26.63 12.81 -2.50
CA ASP A 10 26.41 11.66 -3.36
C ASP A 10 26.82 10.38 -2.61
N VAL A 11 26.00 9.34 -2.75
CA VAL A 11 26.22 8.01 -2.20
C VAL A 11 26.20 7.00 -3.34
N PHE A 12 27.06 5.99 -3.26
CA PHE A 12 26.97 4.84 -4.15
C PHE A 12 25.65 4.08 -3.93
N GLY A 13 25.26 3.22 -4.87
CA GLY A 13 23.98 2.48 -4.81
C GLY A 13 23.82 1.54 -3.60
N ASP A 14 24.90 1.30 -2.84
CA ASP A 14 24.91 0.56 -1.57
C ASP A 14 24.84 1.45 -0.32
N GLY A 15 24.75 2.78 -0.49
CA GLY A 15 24.68 3.76 0.59
C GLY A 15 26.05 4.22 1.11
N THR A 16 27.16 3.79 0.51
CA THR A 16 28.50 4.26 0.88
C THR A 16 28.68 5.73 0.45
N PRO A 17 29.10 6.64 1.35
CA PRO A 17 29.39 8.03 0.98
C PRO A 17 30.42 8.10 -0.14
N CYS A 18 30.15 8.91 -1.18
CA CYS A 18 31.08 9.19 -2.26
C CYS A 18 32.07 10.28 -1.83
N GLU A 19 32.73 10.07 -0.68
CA GLU A 19 33.76 10.96 -0.15
C GLU A 19 35.11 10.56 -0.75
N GLY A 20 35.50 11.21 -1.85
CA GLY A 20 36.81 11.01 -2.48
C GLY A 20 37.00 11.91 -3.70
N ASP A 21 38.27 12.19 -4.04
CA ASP A 21 38.62 12.91 -5.27
C ASP A 21 38.14 12.11 -6.49
N GLU A 22 37.65 12.81 -7.53
CA GLU A 22 37.23 12.16 -8.78
C GLU A 22 38.39 11.36 -9.38
N VAL A 23 38.30 10.03 -9.31
CA VAL A 23 39.32 9.13 -9.83
C VAL A 23 39.22 9.12 -11.35
N ASN A 24 40.09 9.89 -12.02
CA ASN A 24 40.25 9.80 -13.46
C ASN A 24 40.96 8.49 -13.81
N LEU A 25 40.20 7.52 -14.32
CA LEU A 25 40.67 6.17 -14.67
C LEU A 25 41.85 6.19 -15.67
N ASP A 26 41.92 7.21 -16.53
CA ASP A 26 42.98 7.35 -17.56
C ASP A 26 44.28 7.92 -17.00
N LYS A 27 44.29 8.45 -15.77
CA LYS A 27 45.46 9.02 -15.09
C LYS A 27 45.97 8.17 -13.93
N LEU A 28 45.42 6.98 -13.73
CA LEU A 28 45.81 6.11 -12.64
C LEU A 28 47.27 5.63 -12.80
N PRO A 29 48.09 5.67 -11.74
CA PRO A 29 49.44 5.11 -11.77
C PRO A 29 49.40 3.64 -12.17
N SER A 30 50.31 3.23 -13.06
CA SER A 30 50.43 1.83 -13.50
C SER A 30 50.63 0.85 -12.33
N ALA A 31 51.31 1.27 -11.27
CA ALA A 31 51.48 0.50 -10.04
C ALA A 31 50.16 0.26 -9.29
N PHE A 32 49.24 1.24 -9.33
CA PHE A 32 47.91 1.10 -8.72
C PHE A 32 47.05 0.11 -9.50
N ILE A 33 47.05 0.22 -10.84
CA ILE A 33 46.37 -0.72 -11.74
C ILE A 33 46.89 -2.14 -11.51
N ALA A 34 48.21 -2.32 -11.50
CA ALA A 34 48.84 -3.61 -11.24
C ALA A 34 48.50 -4.17 -9.84
N SER A 35 48.37 -3.32 -8.82
CA SER A 35 47.98 -3.75 -7.48
C SER A 35 46.52 -4.22 -7.41
N VAL A 36 45.63 -3.57 -8.14
CA VAL A 36 44.21 -3.92 -8.24
C VAL A 36 44.06 -5.20 -9.06
N GLU A 37 44.76 -5.34 -10.18
CA GLU A 37 44.82 -6.57 -10.97
C GLU A 37 45.37 -7.75 -10.16
N ALA A 38 46.44 -7.53 -9.38
CA ALA A 38 46.97 -8.53 -8.46
C ALA A 38 45.98 -8.91 -7.35
N SER A 39 45.11 -7.99 -6.94
CA SER A 39 44.04 -8.29 -5.97
C SER A 39 42.95 -9.19 -6.58
N PHE A 40 42.67 -9.07 -7.88
CA PHE A 40 41.78 -9.97 -8.61
C PHE A 40 42.39 -11.36 -8.87
N ALA A 41 43.72 -11.45 -8.87
CA ALA A 41 44.45 -12.72 -8.97
C ALA A 41 44.40 -13.56 -7.68
N LYS A 42 43.98 -12.97 -6.54
CA LYS A 42 43.72 -13.74 -5.33
C LYS A 42 42.54 -14.69 -5.58
N PRO A 43 42.62 -15.96 -5.12
CA PRO A 43 41.52 -16.89 -5.27
C PRO A 43 40.28 -16.31 -4.59
N LYS A 44 39.31 -15.86 -5.40
CA LYS A 44 38.01 -15.40 -4.90
C LYS A 44 37.45 -16.53 -4.04
N ARG A 45 37.03 -16.19 -2.82
CA ARG A 45 36.36 -17.15 -1.92
C ARG A 45 35.11 -17.63 -2.66
N ARG A 46 35.18 -18.82 -3.25
CA ARG A 46 34.05 -19.39 -4.00
C ARG A 46 33.00 -19.75 -2.97
N ILE A 47 31.90 -19.01 -2.97
CA ILE A 47 30.69 -19.47 -2.29
C ILE A 47 30.21 -20.66 -3.12
N ASN A 48 30.32 -21.87 -2.57
CA ASN A 48 30.04 -23.11 -3.32
C ASN A 48 28.64 -23.11 -3.94
N PHE A 49 27.68 -22.48 -3.27
CA PHE A 49 26.31 -22.30 -3.75
C PHE A 49 25.69 -21.11 -3.02
N ASN A 50 24.97 -20.24 -3.74
CA ASN A 50 24.10 -19.27 -3.10
C ASN A 50 22.91 -20.04 -2.52
N PRO A 51 22.65 -20.03 -1.20
CA PRO A 51 21.50 -20.74 -0.63
C PRO A 51 20.23 -20.32 -1.36
N SER A 52 19.31 -21.27 -1.52
CA SER A 52 18.03 -20.96 -2.14
C SER A 52 17.26 -19.95 -1.30
N GLU A 53 16.39 -19.16 -1.93
CA GLU A 53 15.52 -18.22 -1.21
C GLU A 53 14.76 -18.95 -0.10
N GLY A 54 14.23 -20.15 -0.36
CA GLY A 54 13.55 -20.97 0.65
C GLY A 54 14.42 -21.30 1.88
N GLU A 55 15.71 -21.60 1.70
CA GLU A 55 16.64 -21.89 2.80
C GLU A 55 16.96 -20.64 3.63
N VAL A 56 17.17 -19.50 2.97
CA VAL A 56 17.38 -18.21 3.66
C VAL A 56 16.13 -17.84 4.46
N HIS A 57 14.95 -18.00 3.87
CA HIS A 57 13.67 -17.73 4.52
C HIS A 57 13.44 -18.62 5.75
N ARG A 58 13.78 -19.91 5.66
CA ARG A 58 13.67 -20.85 6.77
C ARG A 58 14.67 -20.52 7.89
N ARG A 59 15.92 -20.23 7.54
CA ARG A 59 17.00 -19.91 8.50
C ARG A 59 16.74 -18.59 9.22
N GLU A 60 16.13 -17.63 8.54
CA GLU A 60 15.99 -16.26 9.04
C GLU A 60 14.59 -15.92 9.56
N SER A 61 13.65 -16.87 9.51
CA SER A 61 12.25 -16.68 9.94
C SER A 61 12.10 -16.00 11.30
N ASN A 62 12.92 -16.39 12.28
CA ASN A 62 12.86 -15.92 13.65
C ASN A 62 13.88 -14.81 13.96
N ARG A 63 14.52 -14.24 12.94
CA ARG A 63 15.53 -13.20 13.16
C ARG A 63 14.85 -11.84 13.44
N PRO A 64 15.41 -11.01 14.34
CA PRO A 64 14.79 -9.75 14.73
C PRO A 64 14.45 -8.82 13.56
N TRP A 65 15.31 -8.71 12.55
CA TRP A 65 15.07 -7.88 11.36
C TRP A 65 13.90 -8.38 10.50
N ARG A 66 13.71 -9.71 10.42
CA ARG A 66 12.59 -10.34 9.73
C ARG A 66 11.27 -10.09 10.44
N LEU A 67 11.28 -10.23 11.77
CA LEU A 67 10.09 -9.96 12.59
C LEU A 67 9.73 -8.47 12.56
N ASP A 68 10.72 -7.58 12.62
CA ASP A 68 10.50 -6.13 12.51
C ASP A 68 9.98 -5.73 11.12
N ALA A 69 10.58 -6.26 10.05
CA ALA A 69 10.09 -6.06 8.69
C ALA A 69 8.65 -6.58 8.53
N HIS A 70 8.34 -7.77 9.06
CA HIS A 70 6.99 -8.32 9.01
C HIS A 70 5.97 -7.44 9.77
N ARG A 71 6.34 -6.94 10.96
CA ARG A 71 5.49 -5.99 11.70
C ARG A 71 5.24 -4.69 10.93
N LYS A 72 6.29 -4.14 10.31
CA LYS A 72 6.17 -2.95 9.44
C LYS A 72 5.25 -3.22 8.25
N LEU A 73 5.42 -4.36 7.58
CA LEU A 73 4.56 -4.77 6.47
C LEU A 73 3.11 -4.94 6.90
N LEU A 74 2.85 -5.58 8.04
CA LEU A 74 1.50 -5.72 8.57
C LEU A 74 0.86 -4.35 8.86
N ALA A 75 1.60 -3.44 9.48
CA ALA A 75 1.11 -2.08 9.76
C ALA A 75 0.81 -1.31 8.47
N THR A 76 1.67 -1.41 7.45
CA THR A 76 1.45 -0.78 6.14
C THR A 76 0.25 -1.39 5.43
N ASN A 77 0.09 -2.71 5.47
CA ASN A 77 -1.03 -3.41 4.85
C ASN A 77 -2.36 -3.02 5.52
N GLN A 78 -2.39 -2.90 6.84
CA GLN A 78 -3.58 -2.43 7.57
C GLN A 78 -3.99 -1.02 7.13
N ARG A 79 -3.02 -0.09 7.04
CA ARG A 79 -3.30 1.27 6.53
C ARG A 79 -3.78 1.28 5.09
N ALA A 80 -3.13 0.49 4.22
CA ALA A 80 -3.52 0.38 2.82
C ALA A 80 -4.92 -0.20 2.67
N GLU A 81 -5.29 -1.17 3.50
CA GLU A 81 -6.64 -1.73 3.56
C GLU A 81 -7.65 -0.65 3.98
N GLU A 82 -7.40 0.09 5.06
CA GLU A 82 -8.28 1.19 5.49
C GLU A 82 -8.49 2.24 4.39
N GLU A 83 -7.43 2.66 3.71
CA GLU A 83 -7.52 3.59 2.58
C GLU A 83 -8.32 3.02 1.41
N GLN A 84 -8.11 1.74 1.07
CA GLN A 84 -8.82 1.09 -0.02
C GLN A 84 -10.32 1.03 0.27
N TRP A 85 -10.68 0.74 1.52
CA TRP A 85 -12.07 0.71 1.97
C TRP A 85 -12.71 2.11 1.91
N GLU A 86 -11.99 3.14 2.32
CA GLU A 86 -12.46 4.52 2.22
C GLU A 86 -12.66 4.96 0.76
N LYS A 87 -11.70 4.66 -0.12
CA LYS A 87 -11.81 4.93 -1.55
C LYS A 87 -13.02 4.20 -2.15
N ARG A 88 -13.22 2.93 -1.79
CA ARG A 88 -14.38 2.14 -2.23
C ARG A 88 -15.69 2.74 -1.74
N ARG A 89 -15.76 3.17 -0.48
CA ARG A 89 -16.94 3.82 0.11
C ARG A 89 -17.30 5.10 -0.64
N ILE A 90 -16.31 5.97 -0.88
CA ILE A 90 -16.52 7.23 -1.60
C ILE A 90 -16.97 6.95 -3.04
N GLY A 91 -16.34 5.98 -3.71
CA GLY A 91 -16.73 5.57 -5.06
C GLY A 91 -18.18 5.08 -5.14
N LEU A 92 -18.58 4.18 -4.24
CA LEU A 92 -19.95 3.67 -4.17
C LEU A 92 -20.95 4.79 -3.85
N ALA A 93 -20.63 5.68 -2.91
CA ALA A 93 -21.51 6.79 -2.55
C ALA A 93 -21.74 7.75 -3.73
N LYS A 94 -20.70 8.04 -4.53
CA LYS A 94 -20.83 8.84 -5.76
C LYS A 94 -21.71 8.15 -6.79
N GLN A 95 -21.46 6.87 -7.06
CA GLN A 95 -22.24 6.08 -8.02
C GLN A 95 -23.72 6.01 -7.63
N VAL A 96 -24.01 5.79 -6.35
CA VAL A 96 -25.39 5.76 -5.84
C VAL A 96 -26.04 7.14 -5.91
N HIS A 97 -25.32 8.21 -5.54
CA HIS A 97 -25.82 9.58 -5.65
C HIS A 97 -26.20 9.93 -7.10
N GLU A 98 -25.27 9.74 -8.04
CA GLU A 98 -25.49 9.99 -9.46
C GLU A 98 -26.62 9.11 -9.99
N GLY A 99 -26.62 7.82 -9.64
CA GLY A 99 -27.65 6.88 -10.04
C GLY A 99 -29.06 7.26 -9.58
N LEU A 100 -29.21 7.67 -8.32
CA LEU A 100 -30.49 8.10 -7.75
C LEU A 100 -30.97 9.43 -8.35
N LEU A 101 -30.04 10.36 -8.57
CA LEU A 101 -30.35 11.66 -9.16
C LEU A 101 -30.83 11.49 -10.61
N HIS A 102 -30.10 10.72 -11.43
CA HIS A 102 -30.41 10.58 -12.85
C HIS A 102 -31.60 9.66 -13.15
N ASN A 103 -31.79 8.57 -12.40
CA ASN A 103 -32.85 7.60 -12.71
C ASN A 103 -34.17 7.85 -11.97
N PHE A 104 -34.12 8.42 -10.77
CA PHE A 104 -35.30 8.60 -9.91
C PHE A 104 -35.57 10.07 -9.54
N ASN A 105 -34.71 11.01 -9.99
CA ASN A 105 -34.77 12.42 -9.61
C ASN A 105 -34.75 12.64 -8.09
N ILE A 106 -34.06 11.75 -7.36
CA ILE A 106 -33.91 11.82 -5.90
C ILE A 106 -32.55 12.41 -5.58
N TYR A 107 -32.55 13.56 -4.90
CA TYR A 107 -31.32 14.17 -4.40
C TYR A 107 -31.00 13.64 -2.99
N VAL A 108 -29.87 12.94 -2.87
CA VAL A 108 -29.31 12.48 -1.58
C VAL A 108 -27.86 12.91 -1.54
N GLY A 109 -27.39 13.52 -0.45
CA GLY A 109 -26.01 13.98 -0.40
C GLY A 109 -25.01 12.82 -0.50
N ILE A 110 -23.91 12.99 -1.25
CA ILE A 110 -22.84 11.98 -1.34
C ILE A 110 -22.31 11.63 0.06
N SER A 111 -22.17 12.62 0.94
CA SER A 111 -21.74 12.42 2.33
C SER A 111 -22.76 11.65 3.17
N GLU A 112 -24.05 11.84 2.91
CA GLU A 112 -25.14 11.13 3.61
C GLU A 112 -25.11 9.64 3.23
N VAL A 113 -25.07 9.34 1.93
CA VAL A 113 -24.93 7.97 1.42
C VAL A 113 -23.62 7.34 1.92
N GLY A 114 -22.52 8.10 1.90
CA GLY A 114 -21.22 7.65 2.38
C GLY A 114 -21.24 7.26 3.85
N ASN A 115 -21.92 8.03 4.71
CA ASN A 115 -22.04 7.72 6.14
C ASN A 115 -22.86 6.45 6.37
N ILE A 116 -23.97 6.26 5.65
CA ILE A 116 -24.80 5.05 5.76
C ILE A 116 -24.03 3.80 5.32
N ILE A 117 -23.31 3.89 4.20
CA ILE A 117 -22.44 2.81 3.72
C ILE A 117 -21.35 2.50 4.74
N LYS A 118 -20.76 3.53 5.39
CA LYS A 118 -19.77 3.34 6.47
C LYS A 118 -20.34 2.52 7.62
N VAL A 119 -21.54 2.87 8.11
CA VAL A 119 -22.19 2.15 9.20
C VAL A 119 -22.42 0.69 8.84
N GLY A 120 -22.91 0.40 7.63
CA GLY A 120 -23.07 -0.98 7.15
C GLY A 120 -21.75 -1.74 7.05
N GLN A 121 -20.66 -1.08 6.64
CA GLN A 121 -19.34 -1.68 6.55
C GLN A 121 -18.77 -2.02 7.93
N ASP A 122 -18.89 -1.09 8.88
CA ASP A 122 -18.43 -1.26 10.26
C ASP A 122 -19.18 -2.41 10.95
N GLN A 123 -20.49 -2.54 10.73
CA GLN A 123 -21.30 -3.66 11.21
C GLN A 123 -20.80 -5.00 10.64
N ARG A 124 -20.60 -5.08 9.32
CA ARG A 124 -20.08 -6.30 8.67
C ARG A 124 -18.71 -6.70 9.21
N ARG A 125 -17.84 -5.73 9.50
CA ARG A 125 -16.50 -5.98 10.06
C ARG A 125 -16.58 -6.53 11.49
N GLN A 126 -17.40 -5.91 12.33
CA GLN A 126 -17.59 -6.35 13.71
C GLN A 126 -18.21 -7.77 13.76
N GLU A 127 -19.13 -8.09 12.86
CA GLU A 127 -19.68 -9.45 12.72
C GLU A 127 -18.61 -10.48 12.34
N GLN A 128 -17.70 -10.15 11.40
CA GLN A 128 -16.58 -11.03 11.03
C GLN A 128 -15.61 -11.26 12.19
N GLN A 129 -15.51 -10.32 13.12
CA GLN A 129 -14.71 -10.42 14.34
C GLN A 129 -15.45 -11.13 15.48
N GLY A 130 -16.69 -11.59 15.28
CA GLY A 130 -17.50 -12.29 16.29
C GLY A 130 -18.05 -11.37 17.39
N LEU A 131 -18.03 -10.06 17.18
CA LEU A 131 -18.58 -9.09 18.13
C LEU A 131 -20.11 -9.01 17.99
N SER A 132 -20.81 -8.92 19.11
CA SER A 132 -22.24 -8.62 19.15
C SER A 132 -22.46 -7.15 18.83
N VAL A 133 -23.22 -6.86 17.77
CA VAL A 133 -23.51 -5.50 17.31
C VAL A 133 -25.01 -5.29 17.24
N ASN A 134 -25.48 -4.14 17.71
CA ASN A 134 -26.83 -3.65 17.41
C ASN A 134 -26.89 -3.28 15.93
N LYS A 135 -27.39 -4.20 15.10
CA LYS A 135 -27.43 -4.04 13.65
C LYS A 135 -28.45 -2.98 13.23
N ASP A 136 -27.97 -1.97 12.51
CA ASP A 136 -28.84 -1.13 11.68
C ASP A 136 -29.14 -1.90 10.39
N ILE A 137 -30.30 -2.54 10.39
CA ILE A 137 -30.78 -3.37 9.28
C ILE A 137 -30.87 -2.54 7.99
N ALA A 138 -31.22 -1.25 8.08
CA ALA A 138 -31.33 -0.37 6.92
C ALA A 138 -29.95 -0.06 6.34
N ALA A 139 -28.97 0.32 7.17
CA ALA A 139 -27.61 0.59 6.72
C ALA A 139 -26.94 -0.66 6.10
N SER A 140 -27.10 -1.83 6.72
CA SER A 140 -26.62 -3.10 6.20
C SER A 140 -27.28 -3.47 4.86
N ALA A 141 -28.60 -3.27 4.73
CA ALA A 141 -29.32 -3.53 3.49
C ALA A 141 -28.94 -2.55 2.37
N ILE A 142 -28.73 -1.27 2.69
CA ILE A 142 -28.28 -0.24 1.76
C ILE A 142 -26.87 -0.55 1.25
N LEU A 143 -25.95 -1.01 2.12
CA LEU A 143 -24.63 -1.46 1.69
C LEU A 143 -24.72 -2.58 0.64
N VAL A 144 -25.52 -3.62 0.91
CA VAL A 144 -25.68 -4.75 -0.02
C VAL A 144 -26.34 -4.31 -1.33
N ALA A 145 -27.31 -3.40 -1.27
CA ALA A 145 -27.96 -2.86 -2.46
C ALA A 145 -27.01 -1.97 -3.27
N ALA A 146 -26.17 -1.16 -2.62
CA ALA A 146 -25.15 -0.33 -3.25
C ALA A 146 -24.07 -1.18 -3.95
N GLU A 147 -23.63 -2.27 -3.33
CA GLU A 147 -22.69 -3.22 -3.93
C GLU A 147 -23.24 -3.91 -5.19
N LYS A 148 -24.56 -4.08 -5.26
CA LYS A 148 -25.26 -4.66 -6.42
C LYS A 148 -25.78 -3.62 -7.41
N TYR A 149 -25.59 -2.34 -7.11
CA TYR A 149 -26.16 -1.22 -7.88
C TYR A 149 -27.70 -1.29 -8.03
N ASP A 150 -28.41 -1.76 -7.00
CA ASP A 150 -29.88 -1.81 -6.95
C ASP A 150 -30.45 -0.48 -6.44
N LEU A 151 -30.51 0.50 -7.33
CA LEU A 151 -30.91 1.87 -7.02
C LEU A 151 -32.37 1.98 -6.55
N ALA A 152 -33.28 1.15 -7.07
CA ALA A 152 -34.68 1.15 -6.68
C ALA A 152 -34.85 0.74 -5.21
N ARG A 153 -34.14 -0.31 -4.79
CA ARG A 153 -34.13 -0.75 -3.40
C ARG A 153 -33.51 0.28 -2.47
N ILE A 154 -32.44 0.96 -2.89
CA ILE A 154 -31.82 2.03 -2.11
C ILE A 154 -32.79 3.20 -1.93
N ALA A 155 -33.49 3.62 -3.00
CA ALA A 155 -34.47 4.71 -2.94
C ALA A 155 -35.59 4.44 -1.92
N VAL A 156 -36.10 3.20 -1.87
CA VAL A 156 -37.11 2.77 -0.90
C VAL A 156 -36.55 2.78 0.53
N LEU A 157 -35.34 2.23 0.72
CA LEU A 157 -34.72 2.12 2.05
C LEU A 157 -34.29 3.47 2.65
N LEU A 158 -34.05 4.49 1.82
CA LEU A 158 -33.76 5.84 2.27
C LEU A 158 -34.99 6.63 2.74
N ASP A 159 -36.20 6.04 2.67
CA ASP A 159 -37.49 6.66 3.03
C ASP A 159 -37.74 8.02 2.32
N LYS A 160 -37.05 8.25 1.19
CA LYS A 160 -37.19 9.44 0.32
C LYS A 160 -38.27 9.27 -0.75
N VAL A 161 -38.82 8.06 -0.90
CA VAL A 161 -39.98 7.79 -1.75
C VAL A 161 -41.23 7.83 -0.86
N PRO A 162 -42.23 8.68 -1.17
CA PRO A 162 -43.46 8.68 -0.39
C PRO A 162 -44.11 7.29 -0.50
N LYS A 163 -44.40 6.68 0.66
CA LYS A 163 -45.19 5.46 0.75
C LYS A 163 -46.57 5.79 0.17
N LYS A 164 -46.91 5.18 -0.97
CA LYS A 164 -48.27 5.25 -1.53
C LYS A 164 -49.26 4.58 -0.59
#